data_AF-A0A4Y2I417-F1
#
_entry.id   AF-A0A4Y2I417-F1
#
_cell.length_a   1.000
_cell.length_b   1.000
_cell.length_c   1.000
_cell.angle_alpha   90.00
_cell.angle_beta   90.00
_cell.angle_gamma   90.00
#
_symmetry.space_group_name_H-M   'P 1'
#
loop_
_entity.id
_entity.type
_entity.pdbx_description
1 polymer ?
#
loop_
_entity_poly.entity_id
_entity_poly.type
_entity_poly.pdbx_seq_one_letter_code
_entity_poly.pdbx_strand_id
1 'polypeptide(L)'
;MNFLKQEEKGEEIEVRKGVLFHHDNARPHTAHLTQDIIANFGWSVLQHPPYSPDLASSNFLLFGPLKQHLGGKHFADDDDVQHEVLLWMRQQPKEFYVAGIGELIKRWDKCINIGGDYVEK
;
A
#
# COMPACT_ATOMS: atom_id res chain seq x y z
N MET A 1 4.25 28.03 -0.78
CA MET A 1 2.86 27.73 -1.19
C MET A 1 2.40 26.58 -0.31
N ASN A 2 1.48 26.87 0.61
CA ASN A 2 1.00 25.94 1.63
C ASN A 2 -0.12 25.10 1.03
N PHE A 3 0.13 23.80 0.82
CA PHE A 3 -0.90 22.83 0.46
C PHE A 3 -1.15 21.89 1.63
N LEU A 4 -1.62 22.43 2.75
CA LEU A 4 -2.25 21.64 3.80
C LEU A 4 -3.36 22.48 4.42
N LYS A 5 -4.60 22.16 4.06
CA LYS A 5 -5.81 22.22 4.90
C LYS A 5 -6.99 21.77 4.04
N GLN A 6 -7.27 20.48 4.07
CA GLN A 6 -8.67 20.04 4.10
C GLN A 6 -8.90 19.53 5.52
N GLU A 7 -9.75 20.25 6.25
CA GLU A 7 -10.16 19.92 7.61
C GLU A 7 -11.29 18.89 7.53
N GLU A 8 -10.97 17.61 7.72
CA GLU A 8 -11.94 16.63 8.20
C GLU A 8 -11.79 16.48 9.72
N LYS A 9 -12.91 16.57 10.43
CA LYS A 9 -12.98 16.48 11.88
C LYS A 9 -12.70 15.05 12.36
N GLY A 10 -11.63 14.88 13.13
CA GLY A 10 -11.69 14.17 14.42
C GLY A 10 -11.37 12.69 14.46
N GLU A 11 -10.13 12.32 14.16
CA GLU A 11 -9.35 11.37 14.98
C GLU A 11 -7.89 11.83 14.91
N GLU A 12 -7.29 12.21 16.04
CA GLU A 12 -5.85 12.49 16.10
C GLU A 12 -5.14 11.16 15.88
N ILE A 13 -4.76 10.88 14.63
CA ILE A 13 -4.02 9.67 14.30
C ILE A 13 -2.68 9.78 15.01
N GLU A 14 -2.53 9.04 16.11
CA GLU A 14 -1.25 8.92 16.81
C GLU A 14 -0.22 8.36 15.82
N VAL A 15 0.66 9.24 15.32
CA VAL A 15 1.71 8.84 14.39
C VAL A 15 2.74 8.02 15.15
N ARG A 16 2.66 6.69 14.97
CA ARG A 16 3.63 5.77 15.54
C ARG A 16 5.01 6.00 14.92
N LYS A 17 6.02 6.22 15.75
CA LYS A 17 7.42 6.26 15.33
C LYS A 17 7.97 4.85 15.10
N GLY A 18 8.99 4.73 14.27
CA GLY A 18 9.67 3.45 14.02
C GLY A 18 8.92 2.50 13.08
N VAL A 19 8.00 3.02 12.27
CA VAL A 19 7.31 2.25 11.23
C VAL A 19 8.27 2.00 10.05
N LEU A 20 8.29 0.76 9.57
CA LEU A 20 8.89 0.41 8.28
C LEU A 20 7.85 0.62 7.17
N PHE A 21 8.04 1.63 6.35
CA PHE A 21 7.10 2.03 5.31
C PHE A 21 7.53 1.48 3.95
N HIS A 22 6.65 0.74 3.27
CA HIS A 22 6.94 0.12 1.97
C HIS A 22 6.02 0.69 0.89
N HIS A 23 6.61 1.29 -0.14
CA HIS A 23 5.92 1.80 -1.33
C HIS A 23 6.82 1.66 -2.56
N ASP A 24 6.26 1.87 -3.75
CA ASP A 24 7.00 1.81 -5.01
C ASP A 24 7.77 3.12 -5.29
N ASN A 25 8.64 3.09 -6.31
CA ASN A 25 9.51 4.22 -6.66
C ASN A 25 8.85 5.25 -7.59
N ALA A 26 7.52 5.38 -7.59
CA ALA A 26 6.85 6.40 -8.39
C ALA A 26 7.41 7.80 -8.07
N ARG A 27 7.54 8.68 -9.07
CA ARG A 27 8.15 10.02 -8.90
C ARG A 27 7.57 10.83 -7.75
N PRO A 28 6.24 10.84 -7.50
CA PRO A 28 5.67 11.53 -6.34
C PRO A 28 6.14 10.95 -4.99
N HIS A 29 6.43 9.64 -4.92
CA HIS A 29 6.85 8.98 -3.69
C HIS A 29 8.33 9.19 -3.38
N THR A 30 9.15 9.44 -4.40
CA THR A 30 10.60 9.72 -4.26
C THR A 30 10.93 11.21 -4.22
N ALA A 31 9.93 12.08 -4.39
CA ALA A 31 10.10 13.53 -4.29
C ALA A 31 10.59 13.93 -2.89
N HIS A 32 11.45 14.97 -2.84
CA HIS A 32 12.06 15.45 -1.60
C HIS A 32 11.02 15.80 -0.53
N LEU A 33 9.96 16.52 -0.91
CA LEU A 33 8.86 16.88 0.00
C LEU A 33 8.22 15.65 0.65
N THR A 34 8.01 14.58 -0.12
CA THR A 34 7.43 13.34 0.38
C THR A 34 8.38 12.65 1.35
N GLN A 35 9.67 12.60 1.03
CA GLN A 35 10.68 12.02 1.93
C GLN A 35 10.82 12.80 3.24
N ASP A 36 10.77 14.13 3.19
CA ASP A 36 10.80 14.97 4.39
C ASP A 36 9.59 14.71 5.30
N ILE A 37 8.41 14.54 4.72
CA ILE A 37 7.18 14.21 5.47
C ILE A 37 7.31 12.82 6.13
N ILE A 38 7.79 11.81 5.40
CA ILE A 38 8.00 10.46 5.94
C ILE A 38 9.02 10.50 7.10
N ALA A 39 10.10 11.26 6.94
CA ALA A 39 11.11 11.43 7.99
C ALA A 39 10.54 12.17 9.22
N ASN A 40 9.69 13.18 9.01
CA ASN A 40 9.02 13.91 10.10
C ASN A 40 8.08 13.01 10.91
N PHE A 41 7.48 11.97 10.29
CA PHE A 41 6.74 10.93 11.01
C PHE A 41 7.65 9.95 11.78
N GLY A 42 8.96 10.01 11.59
CA GLY A 42 9.92 9.08 12.19
C GLY A 42 9.82 7.69 11.59
N TRP A 43 9.47 7.59 10.30
CA TRP A 43 9.33 6.34 9.56
C TRP A 43 10.57 6.08 8.71
N SER A 44 10.87 4.80 8.51
CA SER A 44 11.98 4.34 7.66
C SER A 44 11.41 3.72 6.40
N VAL A 45 11.85 4.19 5.23
CA VAL A 45 11.42 3.63 3.94
C VAL A 45 12.18 2.33 3.65
N LEU A 46 11.43 1.26 3.36
CA LEU A 46 11.99 0.01 2.86
C LEU A 46 12.34 0.17 1.37
N GLN A 47 13.53 -0.30 1.00
CA GLN A 47 13.99 -0.25 -0.38
C GLN A 47 13.10 -1.13 -1.27
N HIS A 48 12.68 -0.58 -2.41
CA HIS A 48 11.90 -1.27 -3.42
C HIS A 48 12.65 -1.24 -4.75
N PRO A 49 12.84 -2.39 -5.44
CA PRO A 49 13.46 -2.38 -6.76
C PRO A 49 12.53 -1.80 -7.84
N PRO A 50 13.08 -1.15 -8.89
CA PRO A 50 12.28 -0.69 -10.02
C PRO A 50 11.54 -1.84 -10.72
N TYR A 51 10.31 -1.59 -11.17
CA TYR A 51 9.51 -2.53 -11.98
C TYR A 51 9.23 -3.89 -11.32
N SER A 52 9.12 -3.94 -9.98
CA SER A 52 8.87 -5.18 -9.23
C SER A 52 7.51 -5.19 -8.54
N PRO A 53 6.39 -5.17 -9.31
CA PRO A 53 5.05 -5.23 -8.73
C PRO A 53 4.78 -6.55 -7.99
N ASP A 54 5.49 -7.62 -8.33
CA ASP A 54 5.50 -8.91 -7.63
C ASP A 54 6.07 -8.82 -6.21
N LEU A 55 6.85 -7.77 -5.90
CA LEU A 55 7.38 -7.49 -4.57
C LEU A 55 6.58 -6.41 -3.82
N ALA A 56 5.39 -6.06 -4.29
CA ALA A 56 4.47 -5.13 -3.62
C ALA A 56 3.21 -5.85 -3.13
N SER A 57 3.00 -5.89 -1.81
CA SER A 57 1.85 -6.57 -1.19
C SER A 57 0.51 -6.06 -1.71
N SER A 58 0.36 -4.76 -1.92
CA SER A 58 -0.85 -4.17 -2.51
C SER A 58 -1.15 -4.78 -3.90
N ASN A 59 -0.14 -5.04 -4.71
CA ASN A 59 -0.30 -5.53 -6.08
C ASN A 59 -0.63 -7.03 -6.14
N PHE A 60 0.10 -7.86 -5.39
CA PHE A 60 -0.10 -9.31 -5.47
C PHE A 60 -1.24 -9.82 -4.61
N LEU A 61 -1.60 -9.13 -3.52
CA LEU A 61 -2.59 -9.57 -2.55
C LEU A 61 -3.88 -8.77 -2.63
N LEU A 62 -3.81 -7.44 -2.50
CA LEU A 62 -4.98 -6.60 -2.25
C LEU A 62 -5.80 -6.34 -3.52
N PHE A 63 -5.14 -5.87 -4.58
CA PHE A 63 -5.83 -5.38 -5.77
C PHE A 63 -6.51 -6.48 -6.59
N GLY A 64 -6.05 -7.73 -6.54
CA GLY A 64 -6.69 -8.85 -7.25
C GLY A 64 -8.13 -9.11 -6.75
N PRO A 65 -8.28 -9.51 -5.48
CA PRO A 65 -9.58 -9.70 -4.83
C PRO A 65 -10.47 -8.45 -4.85
N LEU A 66 -9.88 -7.25 -4.63
CA LEU A 66 -10.65 -6.01 -4.70
C LEU A 66 -11.23 -5.78 -6.11
N LYS A 67 -10.44 -5.97 -7.18
CA LYS A 67 -10.94 -5.87 -8.55
C LYS A 67 -12.03 -6.89 -8.85
N GLN A 68 -11.92 -8.11 -8.32
CA GLN A 68 -12.97 -9.12 -8.46
C GLN A 68 -14.26 -8.68 -7.75
N HIS A 69 -14.16 -8.09 -6.56
CA HIS A 69 -15.31 -7.57 -5.81
C HIS A 69 -15.99 -6.37 -6.48
N LEU A 70 -15.20 -5.50 -7.09
CA LEU A 70 -15.70 -4.32 -7.82
C LEU A 70 -16.18 -4.66 -9.24
N GLY A 71 -15.80 -5.82 -9.77
CA GLY A 71 -16.10 -6.22 -11.14
C GLY A 71 -17.60 -6.20 -11.45
N GLY A 72 -17.99 -5.46 -12.48
CA GLY A 72 -19.38 -5.38 -12.95
C GLY A 72 -20.29 -4.47 -12.12
N LYS A 73 -19.78 -3.83 -11.07
CA LYS A 73 -20.55 -2.81 -10.32
C LYS A 73 -20.50 -1.47 -11.04
N HIS A 74 -21.63 -0.78 -11.04
CA HIS A 74 -21.76 0.61 -11.47
C HIS A 74 -22.02 1.47 -10.24
N PHE A 75 -21.27 2.56 -10.11
CA PHE A 75 -21.38 3.52 -9.03
C PHE A 75 -21.87 4.85 -9.60
N ALA A 76 -22.67 5.60 -8.86
CA ALA A 76 -23.22 6.86 -9.36
C ALA A 76 -22.18 7.98 -9.31
N ASP A 77 -21.29 7.94 -8.30
CA ASP A 77 -20.25 8.93 -8.06
C ASP A 77 -19.02 8.33 -7.34
N ASP A 78 -18.05 9.19 -7.02
CA ASP A 78 -16.81 8.83 -6.36
C ASP A 78 -17.01 8.43 -4.89
N ASP A 79 -18.04 8.96 -4.21
CA ASP A 79 -18.31 8.66 -2.80
C ASP A 79 -18.85 7.24 -2.65
N ASP A 80 -19.70 6.81 -3.59
CA ASP A 80 -20.21 5.44 -3.66
C ASP A 80 -19.08 4.41 -3.79
N VAL A 81 -18.11 4.64 -4.70
CA VAL A 81 -16.98 3.71 -4.88
C VAL A 81 -16.02 3.74 -3.69
N GLN A 82 -15.78 4.91 -3.08
CA GLN A 82 -14.98 5.00 -1.86
C GLN A 82 -15.63 4.22 -0.72
N HIS A 83 -16.94 4.37 -0.53
CA HIS A 83 -17.68 3.65 0.49
C HIS A 83 -17.60 2.13 0.29
N GLU A 84 -17.82 1.65 -0.93
CA GLU A 84 -17.77 0.23 -1.25
C GLU A 84 -16.36 -0.38 -1.03
N VAL A 85 -15.32 0.35 -1.43
CA VAL A 85 -13.92 -0.06 -1.22
C VAL A 85 -13.61 -0.15 0.27
N LEU A 86 -14.00 0.86 1.05
CA LEU A 86 -13.79 0.89 2.50
C LEU A 86 -14.54 -0.23 3.22
N LEU A 87 -15.79 -0.49 2.83
CA LEU A 87 -16.57 -1.60 3.36
C LEU A 87 -15.90 -2.94 3.08
N TRP A 88 -15.48 -3.17 1.83
CA TRP A 88 -14.81 -4.41 1.45
C TRP A 88 -13.51 -4.63 2.24
N MET A 89 -12.69 -3.59 2.41
CA MET A 89 -11.45 -3.68 3.21
C MET A 89 -11.75 -4.04 4.67
N ARG A 90 -12.75 -3.40 5.28
CA ARG A 90 -13.14 -3.68 6.68
C ARG A 90 -13.70 -5.08 6.89
N GLN A 91 -14.24 -5.69 5.84
CA GLN A 91 -14.77 -7.07 5.88
C GLN A 91 -13.66 -8.12 5.75
N GLN A 92 -12.43 -7.76 5.34
CA GLN A 92 -11.35 -8.73 5.24
C GLN A 92 -10.89 -9.18 6.64
N PRO A 93 -10.72 -10.49 6.86
CA PRO A 93 -10.23 -11.00 8.13
C PRO A 93 -8.80 -10.51 8.38
N LYS A 94 -8.38 -10.37 9.64
CA LYS A 94 -7.01 -9.93 9.99
C LYS A 94 -5.95 -10.83 9.35
N GLU A 95 -6.25 -12.12 9.25
CA GLU A 95 -5.43 -13.17 8.66
C GLU A 95 -5.11 -12.87 7.18
N PHE A 96 -6.00 -12.19 6.45
CA PHE A 96 -5.76 -11.77 5.07
C PHE A 96 -4.52 -10.86 4.98
N TYR A 97 -4.47 -9.83 5.82
CA TYR A 97 -3.36 -8.88 5.85
C TYR A 97 -2.07 -9.52 6.38
N VAL A 98 -2.18 -10.34 7.43
CA VAL A 98 -1.04 -11.08 8.00
C VAL A 98 -0.43 -12.02 6.97
N ALA A 99 -1.26 -12.77 6.23
CA ALA A 99 -0.81 -13.64 5.15
C ALA A 99 -0.10 -12.84 4.04
N GLY A 100 -0.62 -11.66 3.70
CA GLY A 100 0.01 -10.73 2.77
C GLY A 100 1.44 -10.34 3.12
N ILE A 101 1.66 -9.95 4.38
CA ILE A 101 2.99 -9.59 4.89
C ILE A 101 3.89 -10.81 4.97
N GLY A 102 3.37 -11.96 5.41
CA GLY A 102 4.14 -13.21 5.43
C GLY A 102 4.58 -13.66 4.03
N GLU A 103 3.73 -13.48 3.02
CA GLU A 103 4.03 -13.83 1.64
C GLU A 103 5.08 -12.90 1.01
N LEU A 104 5.12 -11.62 1.43
CA LEU A 104 6.15 -10.68 0.99
C LEU A 104 7.56 -11.20 1.32
N ILE A 105 7.75 -11.75 2.53
CA ILE A 105 9.04 -12.30 2.98
C ILE A 105 9.45 -13.48 2.10
N LYS A 106 8.51 -14.39 1.79
CA LYS A 106 8.78 -15.54 0.91
C LYS A 106 9.11 -15.10 -0.52
N ARG A 107 8.44 -14.06 -1.03
CA ARG A 107 8.73 -13.51 -2.36
C ARG A 107 10.11 -12.88 -2.43
N TRP A 108 10.55 -12.15 -1.39
CA TRP A 108 11.92 -11.65 -1.35
C TRP A 108 12.95 -12.79 -1.39
N ASP A 109 12.76 -13.84 -0.58
CA ASP A 109 13.65 -15.00 -0.59
C ASP A 109 13.68 -15.68 -1.97
N LYS A 110 12.52 -15.89 -2.59
CA LYS A 110 12.43 -16.45 -3.93
C LYS A 110 13.14 -15.58 -4.97
N CYS A 111 12.91 -14.26 -4.95
CA CYS A 111 13.56 -13.30 -5.85
C CYS A 111 15.09 -13.37 -5.75
N ILE A 112 15.63 -13.44 -4.54
CA ILE A 112 17.07 -13.61 -4.30
C ILE A 112 17.56 -14.93 -4.90
N ASN A 113 16.85 -16.03 -4.64
CA ASN A 113 17.23 -17.37 -5.09
C ASN A 113 17.18 -17.56 -6.61
N ILE A 114 16.38 -16.76 -7.32
CA ILE A 114 16.31 -16.76 -8.80
C ILE A 114 17.13 -15.62 -9.43
N GLY A 115 18.05 -15.01 -8.69
CA GLY A 115 18.97 -14.01 -9.23
C GLY A 115 18.33 -12.66 -9.59
N GLY A 116 17.19 -12.33 -8.97
CA GLY A 116 16.46 -11.08 -9.21
C GLY A 116 15.40 -11.15 -10.30
N ASP A 117 15.16 -12.33 -10.89
CA ASP A 117 14.06 -12.53 -11.84
C ASP A 117 12.68 -12.41 -11.18
N TYR A 118 11.65 -12.28 -12.02
CA TYR A 118 10.26 -12.13 -11.58
C TYR A 118 9.77 -13.34 -10.80
N VAL A 119 9.11 -13.07 -9.67
CA VAL A 119 8.46 -14.10 -8.86
C VAL A 119 7.09 -14.40 -9.44
N GLU A 120 6.97 -15.53 -10.14
CA GLU A 120 5.67 -16.05 -10.57
C GLU A 120 4.73 -16.30 -9.39
N LYS A 121 3.43 -16.08 -9.66
CA LYS A 121 2.31 -16.31 -8.73
C LYS A 121 2.04 -17.79 -8.50
#